data_AF-A0ABD5MII2-F1
#
_entry.id   AF-A0ABD5MII2-F1
#
_cell.length_a   1.000
_cell.length_b   1.000
_cell.length_c   1.000
_cell.angle_alpha   90.00
_cell.angle_beta   90.00
_cell.angle_gamma   90.00
#
_symmetry.space_group_name_H-M   'P 1'
#
loop_
_entity.id
_entity.type
_entity.pdbx_description
1 polymer ?
#
loop_
_entity_poly.entity_id
_entity_poly.type
_entity_poly.pdbx_seq_one_letter_code
_entity_poly.pdbx_strand_id
1 'polypeptide(L)'
;MTTDQFLFRDGYSIPEKISRIPTAKITAETPEIDSRLQDLSLSESEVSRMGKNDFFDEAEEQLTTSVYKSLVSKLFDKYGEKGDKFNMQLFVAEESLSREHLSRRADQYDEERIDHDFDSLVEPIVLTDHEEDSDSIDLQFRTTAHLEDINPDDKIPIQIIDTESGDTVERYGSDYHIKAPARYRVEARVYTETGLIAVSNYSKIKDGLKTDIAKTVTEMARSGTQTGIGNTSRLEMNETELLLLLQEMEGDISGLGYTLEIAGVDTADFTGQRDEDMVDTDVIRAADEAGHIRKIKFYVDHPGADPGDERDVMLRIFDDGHLTTSKPVPSDLLDAIVLQINTIRGYDGFLTPLIELIHSYVGAKFRGKSSMMRNTHISKTNLAFNNLIEEYFEKHQTPTEELRLYKSMIANIGIKLCDEGIPRAADVDEVSEVDEFYDLEGKIEEFFQDYSQRSLGKTNIDYDELSNHLDHLLRQDWESPVEIIEYAIDLYDLSR
;
A
#
# COMPACT_ATOMS: atom_id res chain seq x y z
N MET A 1 -14.33 -22.95 1.83
CA MET A 1 -13.16 -22.42 2.56
C MET A 1 -12.44 -21.53 1.57
N THR A 2 -12.42 -20.21 1.79
CA THR A 2 -11.39 -19.38 1.17
C THR A 2 -10.08 -19.90 1.72
N THR A 3 -9.20 -20.38 0.86
CA THR A 3 -7.81 -20.64 1.25
C THR A 3 -7.20 -19.28 1.51
N ASP A 4 -7.21 -18.87 2.79
CA ASP A 4 -6.60 -17.64 3.29
C ASP A 4 -5.07 -17.79 3.29
N GLN A 5 -4.50 -18.21 2.15
CA GLN A 5 -3.08 -18.39 1.90
C GLN A 5 -2.73 -17.51 0.71
N PHE A 6 -1.77 -16.62 0.89
CA PHE A 6 -1.27 -15.74 -0.17
C PHE A 6 0.20 -16.08 -0.48
N LEU A 7 1.05 -16.10 0.55
CA LEU A 7 2.47 -16.40 0.43
C LEU A 7 2.71 -17.90 0.22
N PHE A 8 2.07 -18.75 1.05
CA PHE A 8 2.29 -20.21 1.05
C PHE A 8 1.24 -20.94 0.22
N ARG A 9 0.96 -20.45 -1.00
CA ARG A 9 -0.08 -21.03 -1.84
C ARG A 9 0.41 -22.30 -2.56
N ASP A 10 -0.15 -23.46 -2.19
CA ASP A 10 0.17 -24.78 -2.78
C ASP A 10 -0.49 -25.05 -4.15
N GLY A 11 -0.40 -24.11 -5.08
CA GLY A 11 -0.91 -24.24 -6.46
C GLY A 11 -2.43 -24.10 -6.62
N TYR A 12 -2.98 -24.71 -7.67
CA TYR A 12 -4.39 -24.55 -8.06
C TYR A 12 -5.01 -25.88 -8.46
N SER A 13 -6.16 -26.19 -7.86
CA SER A 13 -7.01 -27.28 -8.32
C SER A 13 -7.59 -26.99 -9.71
N ILE A 14 -7.99 -28.02 -10.45
CA ILE A 14 -8.60 -27.86 -11.78
C ILE A 14 -9.84 -26.93 -11.74
N PRO A 15 -10.78 -27.07 -10.78
CA PRO A 15 -11.92 -26.15 -10.68
C PRO A 15 -11.50 -24.69 -10.44
N GLU A 16 -10.46 -24.44 -9.63
CA GLU A 16 -9.94 -23.09 -9.41
C GLU A 16 -9.26 -22.53 -10.66
N LYS A 17 -8.47 -23.34 -11.38
CA LYS A 17 -7.87 -22.93 -12.65
C LYS A 17 -8.94 -22.52 -13.63
N ILE A 18 -9.99 -23.33 -13.76
CA ILE A 18 -11.14 -23.02 -14.61
C ILE A 18 -11.76 -21.71 -14.18
N SER A 19 -12.10 -21.51 -12.89
CA SER A 19 -12.78 -20.29 -12.44
C SER A 19 -11.98 -19.01 -12.72
N ARG A 20 -10.64 -19.09 -12.69
CA ARG A 20 -9.70 -17.97 -12.89
C ARG A 20 -9.31 -17.68 -14.35
N ILE A 21 -9.67 -18.54 -15.32
CA ILE A 21 -9.50 -18.24 -16.75
C ILE A 21 -10.57 -17.25 -17.20
N PRO A 22 -10.26 -16.08 -17.78
CA PRO A 22 -11.28 -15.13 -18.23
C PRO A 22 -12.21 -15.75 -19.29
N THR A 23 -13.52 -15.51 -19.16
CA THR A 23 -14.52 -16.03 -20.12
C THR A 23 -14.23 -15.56 -21.56
N ALA A 24 -13.69 -14.35 -21.73
CA ALA A 24 -13.33 -13.81 -23.03
C ALA A 24 -12.22 -14.60 -23.76
N LYS A 25 -11.45 -15.42 -23.05
CA LYS A 25 -10.40 -16.30 -23.62
C LYS A 25 -10.92 -17.71 -23.92
N ILE A 26 -12.23 -17.95 -23.78
CA ILE A 26 -12.87 -19.22 -24.17
C ILE A 26 -13.49 -19.03 -25.56
N THR A 27 -12.63 -18.95 -26.57
CA THR A 27 -13.02 -18.72 -27.96
C THR A 27 -12.24 -19.62 -28.90
N ALA A 28 -12.78 -19.85 -30.10
CA ALA A 28 -12.11 -20.64 -31.13
C ALA A 28 -10.82 -19.98 -31.65
N GLU A 29 -10.65 -18.66 -31.47
CA GLU A 29 -9.44 -17.92 -31.83
C GLU A 29 -8.29 -18.13 -30.83
N THR A 30 -8.59 -18.69 -29.65
CA THR A 30 -7.57 -18.98 -28.63
C THR A 30 -6.75 -20.19 -29.09
N PRO A 31 -5.42 -20.08 -29.30
CA PRO A 31 -4.62 -21.13 -29.93
C PRO A 31 -4.69 -22.50 -29.25
N GLU A 32 -4.77 -22.49 -27.91
CA GLU A 32 -4.88 -23.69 -27.09
C GLU A 32 -6.23 -24.42 -27.30
N ILE A 33 -7.29 -23.69 -27.65
CA ILE A 33 -8.61 -24.22 -27.98
C ILE A 33 -8.68 -24.62 -29.45
N ASP A 34 -8.22 -23.76 -30.37
CA ASP A 34 -8.20 -24.01 -31.82
C ASP A 34 -7.53 -25.36 -32.16
N SER A 35 -6.34 -25.57 -31.59
CA SER A 35 -5.56 -26.80 -31.78
C SER A 35 -6.24 -28.07 -31.27
N ARG A 36 -7.38 -27.95 -30.58
CA ARG A 36 -8.16 -29.03 -29.97
C ARG A 36 -9.59 -29.13 -30.49
N LEU A 37 -10.06 -28.25 -31.38
CA LEU A 37 -11.43 -28.26 -31.88
C LEU A 37 -11.80 -29.62 -32.52
N GLN A 38 -10.87 -30.20 -33.29
CA GLN A 38 -11.08 -31.51 -33.90
C GLN A 38 -11.19 -32.64 -32.85
N ASP A 39 -10.37 -32.59 -31.80
CA ASP A 39 -10.40 -33.58 -30.71
C ASP A 39 -11.69 -33.45 -29.89
N LEU A 40 -12.22 -32.23 -29.75
CA LEU A 40 -13.46 -31.91 -29.05
C LEU A 40 -14.72 -32.18 -29.90
N SER A 41 -14.57 -32.46 -31.19
CA SER A 41 -15.69 -32.54 -32.14
C SER A 41 -16.57 -31.27 -32.17
N LEU A 42 -15.98 -30.10 -31.89
CA LEU A 42 -16.66 -28.81 -31.87
C LEU A 42 -16.23 -27.96 -33.07
N SER A 43 -17.18 -27.23 -33.65
CA SER A 43 -16.89 -26.17 -34.63
C SER A 43 -16.63 -24.82 -33.93
N GLU A 44 -15.94 -23.92 -34.64
CA GLU A 44 -15.69 -22.55 -34.16
C GLU A 44 -16.98 -21.83 -33.74
N SER A 45 -18.06 -22.06 -34.51
CA SER A 45 -19.37 -21.45 -34.29
C SER A 45 -20.08 -21.99 -33.04
N GLU A 46 -19.79 -23.24 -32.65
CA GLU A 46 -20.32 -23.84 -31.43
C GLU A 46 -19.59 -23.29 -30.22
N VAL A 47 -18.25 -23.27 -30.23
CA VAL A 47 -17.45 -22.69 -29.12
C VAL A 47 -17.85 -21.23 -28.85
N SER A 48 -18.05 -20.43 -29.90
CA SER A 48 -18.44 -19.03 -29.76
C SER A 48 -19.82 -18.81 -29.13
N ARG A 49 -20.66 -19.85 -29.07
CA ARG A 49 -22.00 -19.82 -28.47
C ARG A 49 -22.06 -20.50 -27.11
N MET A 50 -21.02 -21.23 -26.72
CA MET A 50 -20.97 -21.97 -25.45
C MET A 50 -20.60 -21.04 -24.30
N GLY A 51 -21.19 -21.30 -23.12
CA GLY A 51 -20.69 -20.73 -21.88
C GLY A 51 -19.35 -21.35 -21.49
N LYS A 52 -18.55 -20.63 -20.70
CA LYS A 52 -17.27 -21.12 -20.18
C LYS A 52 -17.38 -22.48 -19.49
N ASN A 53 -18.38 -22.67 -18.63
CA ASN A 53 -18.55 -23.94 -17.92
C ASN A 53 -18.95 -25.06 -18.89
N ASP A 54 -19.90 -24.80 -19.80
CA ASP A 54 -20.33 -25.78 -20.80
C ASP A 54 -19.14 -26.25 -21.67
N PHE A 55 -18.23 -25.33 -22.02
CA PHE A 55 -17.01 -25.69 -22.75
C PHE A 55 -16.12 -26.65 -21.95
N PHE A 56 -15.90 -26.38 -20.67
CA PHE A 56 -15.05 -27.24 -19.83
C PHE A 56 -15.72 -28.57 -19.49
N ASP A 57 -17.05 -28.61 -19.38
CA ASP A 57 -17.81 -29.85 -19.19
C ASP A 57 -17.69 -30.73 -20.45
N GLU A 58 -17.93 -30.17 -21.64
CA GLU A 58 -17.75 -30.89 -22.92
C GLU A 58 -16.30 -31.35 -23.11
N ALA A 59 -15.32 -30.51 -22.79
CA ALA A 59 -13.91 -30.87 -22.88
C ALA A 59 -13.52 -31.98 -21.89
N GLU A 60 -14.14 -32.05 -20.71
CA GLU A 60 -13.92 -33.14 -19.75
C GLU A 60 -14.52 -34.47 -20.26
N GLU A 61 -15.65 -34.42 -20.96
CA GLU A 61 -16.30 -35.60 -21.53
C GLU A 61 -15.57 -36.16 -22.76
N GLN A 62 -15.10 -35.28 -23.65
CA GLN A 62 -14.49 -35.68 -24.93
C GLN A 62 -13.00 -36.01 -24.84
N LEU A 63 -12.26 -35.37 -23.91
CA LEU A 63 -10.82 -35.55 -23.80
C LEU A 63 -10.46 -36.58 -22.72
N THR A 64 -9.33 -37.27 -22.92
CA THR A 64 -8.76 -38.06 -21.82
C THR A 64 -8.36 -37.17 -20.65
N THR A 65 -8.46 -37.68 -19.41
CA THR A 65 -8.17 -36.91 -18.18
C THR A 65 -6.81 -36.19 -18.22
N SER A 66 -5.76 -36.82 -18.77
CA SER A 66 -4.44 -36.18 -18.89
C SER A 66 -4.44 -35.02 -19.89
N VAL A 67 -5.15 -35.17 -21.01
CA VAL A 67 -5.22 -34.14 -22.05
C VAL A 67 -6.09 -32.97 -21.58
N TYR A 68 -7.23 -33.26 -20.94
CA TYR A 68 -8.09 -32.25 -20.31
C TYR A 68 -7.33 -31.42 -19.28
N LYS A 69 -6.66 -32.07 -18.31
CA LYS A 69 -5.84 -31.37 -17.30
C LYS A 69 -4.73 -30.54 -17.92
N SER A 70 -4.14 -31.01 -19.01
CA SER A 70 -3.13 -30.26 -19.76
C SER A 70 -3.71 -29.05 -20.48
N LEU A 71 -4.90 -29.15 -21.07
CA LEU A 71 -5.61 -28.03 -21.70
C LEU A 71 -5.92 -26.95 -20.67
N VAL A 72 -6.56 -27.32 -19.55
CA VAL A 72 -6.88 -26.40 -18.46
C VAL A 72 -5.61 -25.72 -17.93
N SER A 73 -4.55 -26.49 -17.70
CA SER A 73 -3.30 -25.92 -17.18
C SER A 73 -2.66 -24.94 -18.18
N LYS A 74 -2.61 -25.26 -19.48
CA LYS A 74 -2.08 -24.33 -20.49
C LYS A 74 -2.87 -23.03 -20.58
N LEU A 75 -4.21 -23.12 -20.58
CA LEU A 75 -5.07 -21.95 -20.60
C LEU A 75 -4.87 -21.11 -19.33
N PHE A 76 -4.81 -21.73 -18.16
CA PHE A 76 -4.57 -21.04 -16.90
C PHE A 76 -3.17 -20.41 -16.83
N ASP A 77 -2.14 -21.14 -17.27
CA ASP A 77 -0.75 -20.65 -17.18
C ASP A 77 -0.52 -19.41 -18.05
N LYS A 78 -1.27 -19.29 -19.15
CA LYS A 78 -1.16 -18.20 -20.12
C LYS A 78 -2.17 -17.07 -19.90
N TYR A 79 -3.38 -17.38 -19.45
CA TYR A 79 -4.48 -16.41 -19.40
C TYR A 79 -5.13 -16.30 -18.01
N GLY A 80 -4.83 -17.19 -17.09
CA GLY A 80 -5.46 -17.24 -15.77
C GLY A 80 -4.94 -16.18 -14.81
N GLU A 81 -5.82 -15.74 -13.90
CA GLU A 81 -5.46 -14.88 -12.76
C GLU A 81 -4.73 -15.71 -11.68
N LYS A 82 -3.40 -15.59 -11.64
CA LYS A 82 -2.52 -16.27 -10.67
C LYS A 82 -2.45 -15.51 -9.34
N GLY A 83 -1.98 -16.21 -8.33
CA GLY A 83 -1.83 -15.80 -6.94
C GLY A 83 -3.15 -15.69 -6.19
N ASP A 84 -3.24 -14.80 -5.21
CA ASP A 84 -4.44 -14.59 -4.40
C ASP A 84 -4.65 -13.12 -4.08
N LYS A 85 -5.85 -12.80 -3.59
CA LYS A 85 -6.09 -11.46 -3.04
C LYS A 85 -5.30 -11.37 -1.74
N PHE A 86 -4.53 -10.32 -1.57
CA PHE A 86 -3.88 -10.08 -0.29
C PHE A 86 -4.59 -8.99 0.49
N ASN A 87 -4.47 -9.11 1.81
CA ASN A 87 -4.90 -8.16 2.80
C ASN A 87 -3.79 -8.14 3.84
N MET A 88 -2.90 -7.15 3.77
CA MET A 88 -1.65 -7.11 4.53
C MET A 88 -1.57 -5.84 5.38
N GLN A 89 -0.95 -5.95 6.54
CA GLN A 89 -0.55 -4.84 7.38
C GLN A 89 0.96 -4.72 7.30
N LEU A 90 1.47 -3.56 6.91
CA LEU A 90 2.90 -3.27 6.92
C LEU A 90 3.36 -2.72 8.28
N PHE A 91 4.55 -3.16 8.67
CA PHE A 91 5.29 -2.71 9.85
C PHE A 91 6.71 -2.33 9.45
N VAL A 92 7.31 -1.44 10.23
CA VAL A 92 8.70 -1.03 10.12
C VAL A 92 9.46 -1.56 11.32
N ALA A 93 10.55 -2.29 11.07
CA ALA A 93 11.53 -2.59 12.09
C ALA A 93 12.39 -1.35 12.37
N GLU A 94 12.47 -0.95 13.63
CA GLU A 94 13.28 0.19 14.08
C GLU A 94 14.74 -0.23 14.35
N GLU A 95 15.12 -1.41 13.89
CA GLU A 95 16.41 -2.06 14.10
C GLU A 95 16.83 -2.77 12.81
N SER A 96 18.14 -2.93 12.60
CA SER A 96 18.67 -3.67 11.46
C SER A 96 18.29 -5.16 11.55
N LEU A 97 17.70 -5.70 10.49
CA LEU A 97 17.31 -7.11 10.42
C LEU A 97 18.42 -7.94 9.77
N SER A 98 18.85 -9.01 10.43
CA SER A 98 19.81 -9.97 9.88
C SER A 98 19.08 -11.17 9.30
N ARG A 99 19.20 -11.33 7.98
CA ARG A 99 18.68 -12.50 7.25
C ARG A 99 19.22 -13.82 7.81
N GLU A 100 20.52 -13.91 8.05
CA GLU A 100 21.16 -15.12 8.59
C GLU A 100 20.56 -15.51 9.95
N HIS A 101 20.32 -14.54 10.83
CA HIS A 101 19.72 -14.82 12.13
C HIS A 101 18.25 -15.19 12.04
N LEU A 102 17.49 -14.53 11.16
CA LEU A 102 16.08 -14.85 10.96
C LEU A 102 15.91 -16.28 10.44
N SER A 103 16.63 -16.64 9.37
CA SER A 103 16.67 -17.98 8.79
C SER A 103 17.04 -19.03 9.83
N ARG A 104 18.19 -18.86 10.50
CA ARG A 104 18.65 -19.79 11.55
C ARG A 104 17.64 -19.96 12.68
N ARG A 105 16.91 -18.91 13.07
CA ARG A 105 15.90 -18.99 14.13
C ARG A 105 14.58 -19.58 13.62
N ALA A 106 14.19 -19.31 12.38
CA ALA A 106 13.04 -19.95 11.75
C ALA A 106 13.22 -21.48 11.73
N ASP A 107 14.41 -21.96 11.34
CA ASP A 107 14.80 -23.37 11.43
C ASP A 107 14.73 -23.93 12.86
N GLN A 108 15.10 -23.12 13.87
CA GLN A 108 15.11 -23.56 15.27
C GLN A 108 13.70 -23.70 15.85
N TYR A 109 12.77 -22.84 15.43
CA TYR A 109 11.40 -22.82 15.93
C TYR A 109 10.42 -23.53 15.00
N ASP A 110 10.90 -24.28 14.01
CA ASP A 110 10.02 -24.99 13.07
C ASP A 110 9.13 -26.01 13.80
N GLU A 111 7.83 -25.91 13.56
CA GLU A 111 6.74 -26.58 14.30
C GLU A 111 6.73 -26.33 15.83
N GLU A 112 7.53 -25.39 16.34
CA GLU A 112 7.62 -25.06 17.76
C GLU A 112 6.80 -23.82 18.15
N ARG A 113 6.47 -23.77 19.45
CA ARG A 113 5.84 -22.61 20.07
C ARG A 113 6.89 -21.52 20.29
N ILE A 114 6.64 -20.34 19.75
CA ILE A 114 7.57 -19.21 19.87
C ILE A 114 7.31 -18.41 21.15
N ASP A 115 6.13 -18.53 21.77
CA ASP A 115 5.75 -17.71 22.93
C ASP A 115 6.61 -17.88 24.19
N HIS A 116 7.47 -18.89 24.25
CA HIS A 116 8.40 -19.09 25.36
C HIS A 116 9.48 -18.02 25.46
N ASP A 117 9.82 -17.37 24.35
CA ASP A 117 10.87 -16.34 24.30
C ASP A 117 10.31 -14.91 24.24
N PHE A 118 8.98 -14.77 24.24
CA PHE A 118 8.26 -13.51 24.02
C PHE A 118 7.16 -13.31 25.07
N ASP A 119 7.52 -12.73 26.21
CA ASP A 119 6.64 -12.54 27.39
C ASP A 119 5.40 -11.64 27.14
N SER A 120 5.23 -11.07 25.95
CA SER A 120 4.19 -10.07 25.63
C SER A 120 3.14 -10.48 24.61
N LEU A 121 3.13 -11.73 24.11
CA LEU A 121 2.16 -12.12 23.08
C LEU A 121 0.72 -12.13 23.60
N VAL A 122 -0.20 -11.53 22.83
CA VAL A 122 -1.65 -11.54 23.08
C VAL A 122 -2.21 -12.96 23.08
N GLU A 123 -1.60 -13.87 22.32
CA GLU A 123 -1.89 -15.30 22.33
C GLU A 123 -0.69 -16.14 21.86
N PRO A 124 -0.59 -17.42 22.26
CA PRO A 124 0.49 -18.29 21.79
C PRO A 124 0.37 -18.61 20.30
N ILE A 125 1.52 -18.63 19.63
CA ILE A 125 1.67 -18.95 18.21
C ILE A 125 2.72 -20.04 17.98
N VAL A 126 2.52 -20.80 16.91
CA VAL A 126 3.45 -21.83 16.44
C VAL A 126 3.93 -21.42 15.05
N LEU A 127 5.24 -21.39 14.82
CA LEU A 127 5.77 -21.29 13.46
C LEU A 127 5.59 -22.66 12.80
N THR A 128 4.93 -22.70 11.66
CA THR A 128 4.56 -23.94 10.98
C THR A 128 5.25 -24.13 9.65
N ASP A 129 5.79 -23.07 9.07
CA ASP A 129 6.53 -23.14 7.81
C ASP A 129 7.37 -21.87 7.61
N HIS A 130 8.39 -21.96 6.77
CA HIS A 130 9.16 -20.82 6.29
C HIS A 130 9.77 -21.08 4.91
N GLU A 131 9.78 -20.04 4.07
CA GLU A 131 10.39 -20.08 2.74
C GLU A 131 11.33 -18.90 2.56
N GLU A 132 12.48 -19.14 1.93
CA GLU A 132 13.47 -18.09 1.64
C GLU A 132 13.48 -17.74 0.16
N ASP A 133 13.43 -16.45 -0.14
CA ASP A 133 13.62 -15.89 -1.49
C ASP A 133 14.84 -14.95 -1.54
N SER A 134 15.25 -14.43 -2.69
CA SER A 134 16.43 -13.56 -2.84
C SER A 134 16.40 -12.35 -1.92
N ASP A 135 15.23 -11.75 -1.72
CA ASP A 135 15.10 -10.45 -1.06
C ASP A 135 14.17 -10.47 0.16
N SER A 136 13.57 -11.63 0.47
CA SER A 136 12.64 -11.79 1.59
C SER A 136 12.68 -13.18 2.23
N ILE A 137 12.14 -13.26 3.44
CA ILE A 137 11.84 -14.51 4.15
C ILE A 137 10.35 -14.53 4.48
N ASP A 138 9.65 -15.57 4.02
CA ASP A 138 8.26 -15.83 4.33
C ASP A 138 8.15 -16.75 5.53
N LEU A 139 7.21 -16.46 6.42
CA LEU A 139 6.95 -17.19 7.67
C LEU A 139 5.45 -17.47 7.79
N GLN A 140 5.10 -18.72 8.10
CA GLN A 140 3.72 -19.11 8.39
C GLN A 140 3.57 -19.42 9.87
N PHE A 141 2.64 -18.75 10.52
CA PHE A 141 2.26 -18.99 11.91
C PHE A 141 0.88 -19.61 12.00
N ARG A 142 0.64 -20.33 13.09
CA ARG A 142 -0.68 -20.84 13.46
C ARG A 142 -1.02 -20.48 14.89
N THR A 143 -2.22 -19.91 15.09
CA THR A 143 -2.74 -19.62 16.43
C THR A 143 -3.07 -20.89 17.19
N THR A 144 -3.10 -20.79 18.52
CA THR A 144 -3.73 -21.83 19.35
C THR A 144 -5.23 -21.94 19.08
N ALA A 145 -5.82 -23.08 19.45
CA ALA A 145 -7.23 -23.34 19.19
C ALA A 145 -8.13 -22.48 20.08
N HIS A 146 -9.06 -21.73 19.46
CA HIS A 146 -10.11 -20.97 20.14
C HIS A 146 -11.48 -21.58 19.87
N LEU A 147 -12.37 -21.56 20.85
CA LEU A 147 -13.74 -22.03 20.66
C LEU A 147 -14.61 -20.94 20.00
N GLU A 148 -15.14 -21.22 18.82
CA GLU A 148 -16.00 -20.30 18.08
C GLU A 148 -17.37 -20.91 17.80
N ASP A 149 -18.41 -20.06 17.80
CA ASP A 149 -19.75 -20.48 17.44
C ASP A 149 -19.81 -20.86 15.95
N ILE A 150 -20.33 -22.06 15.68
CA ILE A 150 -20.48 -22.58 14.32
C ILE A 150 -21.94 -22.84 13.98
N ASN A 151 -22.26 -22.77 12.70
CA ASN A 151 -23.56 -23.15 12.20
C ASN A 151 -23.64 -24.69 12.16
N PRO A 152 -24.66 -25.34 12.77
CA PRO A 152 -24.82 -26.80 12.78
C PRO A 152 -24.83 -27.49 11.40
N ASP A 153 -25.06 -26.74 10.32
CA ASP A 153 -25.05 -27.27 8.95
C ASP A 153 -23.61 -27.48 8.39
N ASP A 154 -22.58 -26.98 9.06
CA ASP A 154 -21.19 -27.18 8.67
C ASP A 154 -20.71 -28.60 9.04
N LYS A 155 -20.18 -29.34 8.07
CA LYS A 155 -19.66 -30.72 8.23
C LYS A 155 -18.35 -30.76 9.03
N ILE A 156 -18.38 -30.35 10.29
CA ILE A 156 -17.23 -30.35 11.20
C ILE A 156 -17.54 -31.31 12.37
N PRO A 157 -16.58 -32.12 12.85
CA PRO A 157 -16.78 -32.88 14.08
C PRO A 157 -16.95 -31.92 15.27
N ILE A 158 -18.17 -31.87 15.82
CA ILE A 158 -18.57 -30.96 16.90
C ILE A 158 -18.48 -31.67 18.26
N GLN A 159 -17.99 -30.97 19.29
CA GLN A 159 -18.13 -31.35 20.69
C GLN A 159 -19.11 -30.40 21.36
N ILE A 160 -20.18 -30.92 21.96
CA ILE A 160 -21.23 -30.13 22.59
C ILE A 160 -21.04 -30.22 24.10
N ILE A 161 -20.81 -29.07 24.74
CA ILE A 161 -20.54 -28.97 26.18
C ILE A 161 -21.75 -28.30 26.83
N ASP A 162 -22.33 -28.95 27.83
CA ASP A 162 -23.38 -28.35 28.64
C ASP A 162 -22.79 -27.26 29.56
N THR A 163 -23.32 -26.04 29.49
CA THR A 163 -22.74 -24.88 30.19
C THR A 163 -22.92 -24.90 31.71
N GLU A 164 -23.84 -25.70 32.26
CA GLU A 164 -24.05 -25.79 33.70
C GLU A 164 -23.21 -26.91 34.35
N SER A 165 -23.01 -28.01 33.63
CA SER A 165 -22.32 -29.21 34.13
C SER A 165 -20.88 -29.36 33.63
N GLY A 166 -20.56 -28.81 32.46
CA GLY A 166 -19.26 -28.99 31.79
C GLY A 166 -19.08 -30.34 31.08
N ASP A 167 -20.12 -31.18 31.02
CA ASP A 167 -20.07 -32.52 30.42
C ASP A 167 -20.35 -32.50 28.90
N THR A 168 -19.83 -33.52 28.19
CA THR A 168 -20.08 -33.71 26.75
C THR A 168 -21.42 -34.42 26.51
N VAL A 169 -22.28 -33.87 25.64
CA VAL A 169 -23.62 -34.41 25.34
C VAL A 169 -23.75 -34.91 23.88
N GLU A 170 -24.46 -36.03 23.70
CA GLU A 170 -24.59 -36.74 22.41
C GLU A 170 -25.72 -36.22 21.48
N ARG A 171 -26.62 -35.34 21.94
CA ARG A 171 -27.78 -34.85 21.14
C ARG A 171 -28.08 -33.38 21.41
N TYR A 172 -28.43 -32.63 20.36
CA TYR A 172 -28.77 -31.20 20.43
C TYR A 172 -30.25 -30.91 20.10
N GLY A 173 -30.79 -29.86 20.72
CA GLY A 173 -32.05 -29.19 20.36
C GLY A 173 -31.80 -27.84 19.66
N SER A 174 -32.85 -27.08 19.35
CA SER A 174 -32.75 -25.77 18.67
C SER A 174 -32.04 -24.67 19.47
N ASP A 175 -31.88 -24.87 20.77
CA ASP A 175 -31.48 -23.82 21.72
C ASP A 175 -30.00 -23.94 22.14
N TYR A 176 -29.21 -24.74 21.43
CA TYR A 176 -27.80 -24.99 21.76
C TYR A 176 -26.86 -24.11 20.93
N HIS A 177 -25.89 -23.50 21.60
CA HIS A 177 -24.76 -22.83 20.95
C HIS A 177 -23.64 -23.86 20.73
N ILE A 178 -23.36 -24.21 19.49
CA ILE A 178 -22.31 -25.17 19.14
C ILE A 178 -21.02 -24.39 18.96
N LYS A 179 -19.99 -24.77 19.73
CA LYS A 179 -18.65 -24.20 19.58
C LYS A 179 -17.68 -25.23 19.02
N ALA A 180 -16.83 -24.83 18.08
CA ALA A 180 -15.77 -25.66 17.53
C ALA A 180 -14.41 -25.00 17.73
N PRO A 181 -13.34 -25.77 17.97
CA PRO A 181 -11.99 -25.24 17.99
C PRO A 181 -11.60 -24.75 16.59
N ALA A 182 -11.34 -23.46 16.45
CA ALA A 182 -10.79 -22.82 15.27
C ALA A 182 -9.31 -22.51 15.50
N ARG A 183 -8.49 -22.70 14.46
CA ARG A 183 -7.09 -22.26 14.42
C ARG A 183 -6.91 -21.40 13.19
N TYR A 184 -6.20 -20.30 13.35
CA TYR A 184 -5.96 -19.35 12.28
C TYR A 184 -4.53 -19.46 11.79
N ARG A 185 -4.37 -19.31 10.47
CA ARG A 185 -3.07 -19.14 9.84
C ARG A 185 -2.79 -17.65 9.74
N VAL A 186 -1.55 -17.29 9.99
CA VAL A 186 -1.04 -15.93 9.80
C VAL A 186 0.22 -16.06 8.96
N GLU A 187 0.28 -15.33 7.86
CA GLU A 187 1.46 -15.31 7.00
C GLU A 187 2.18 -13.98 7.20
N ALA A 188 3.50 -14.01 7.19
CA ALA A 188 4.32 -12.82 7.22
C ALA A 188 5.44 -12.91 6.19
N ARG A 189 5.72 -11.80 5.49
CA ARG A 189 6.89 -11.64 4.61
C ARG A 189 7.82 -10.60 5.21
N VAL A 190 9.11 -10.91 5.26
CA VAL A 190 10.13 -10.10 5.94
C VAL A 190 11.17 -9.64 4.94
N TYR A 191 11.24 -8.34 4.72
CA TYR A 191 12.19 -7.70 3.83
C TYR A 191 13.37 -7.19 4.66
N THR A 192 14.38 -8.04 4.83
CA THR A 192 15.46 -7.76 5.80
C THR A 192 16.31 -6.54 5.43
N GLU A 193 16.43 -6.21 4.13
CA GLU A 193 17.21 -5.06 3.67
C GLU A 193 16.49 -3.72 3.90
N THR A 194 15.17 -3.69 3.73
CA THR A 194 14.35 -2.48 3.89
C THR A 194 13.82 -2.30 5.32
N GLY A 195 13.90 -3.37 6.13
CA GLY A 195 13.31 -3.41 7.47
C GLY A 195 11.79 -3.47 7.46
N LEU A 196 11.15 -3.71 6.31
CA LEU A 196 9.69 -3.81 6.21
C LEU A 196 9.21 -5.24 6.49
N ILE A 197 8.07 -5.34 7.17
CA ILE A 197 7.43 -6.61 7.52
C ILE A 197 5.96 -6.53 7.12
N ALA A 198 5.55 -7.39 6.20
CA ALA A 198 4.15 -7.52 5.81
C ALA A 198 3.52 -8.68 6.59
N VAL A 199 2.45 -8.43 7.33
CA VAL A 199 1.72 -9.46 8.10
C VAL A 199 0.29 -9.54 7.60
N SER A 200 -0.21 -10.75 7.35
CA SER A 200 -1.59 -10.98 6.92
C SER A 200 -2.60 -10.36 7.90
N ASN A 201 -3.50 -9.55 7.36
CA ASN A 201 -4.47 -8.75 8.09
C ASN A 201 -5.85 -9.44 8.09
N TYR A 202 -5.89 -10.70 8.53
CA TYR A 202 -7.13 -11.47 8.59
C TYR A 202 -8.06 -10.92 9.67
N SER A 203 -9.33 -10.71 9.34
CA SER A 203 -10.30 -10.06 10.24
C SER A 203 -10.62 -10.86 11.50
N LYS A 204 -10.39 -12.17 11.50
CA LYS A 204 -10.57 -13.01 12.70
C LYS A 204 -9.33 -13.06 13.60
N ILE A 205 -8.21 -12.48 13.15
CA ILE A 205 -7.01 -12.32 13.99
C ILE A 205 -7.11 -10.98 14.70
N LYS A 206 -6.84 -11.00 16.01
CA LYS A 206 -6.80 -9.77 16.82
C LYS A 206 -5.71 -8.85 16.30
N ASP A 207 -6.00 -7.57 16.30
CA ASP A 207 -5.08 -6.55 15.83
C ASP A 207 -3.74 -6.54 16.58
N GLY A 208 -3.76 -6.78 17.90
CA GLY A 208 -2.56 -6.93 18.71
C GLY A 208 -1.66 -8.11 18.29
N LEU A 209 -2.23 -9.20 17.76
CA LEU A 209 -1.43 -10.35 17.33
C LEU A 209 -0.56 -10.03 16.11
N LYS A 210 -1.03 -9.16 15.21
CA LYS A 210 -0.25 -8.75 14.03
C LYS A 210 1.01 -8.00 14.44
N THR A 211 0.83 -7.05 15.38
CA THR A 211 1.94 -6.31 15.98
C THR A 211 2.90 -7.24 16.72
N ASP A 212 2.37 -8.22 17.45
CA ASP A 212 3.18 -9.20 18.17
C ASP A 212 4.00 -10.08 17.23
N ILE A 213 3.43 -10.52 16.10
CA ILE A 213 4.16 -11.25 15.06
C ILE A 213 5.30 -10.38 14.49
N ALA A 214 5.02 -9.11 14.14
CA ALA A 214 6.05 -8.21 13.65
C ALA A 214 7.21 -8.05 14.65
N LYS A 215 6.91 -7.83 15.93
CA LYS A 215 7.90 -7.74 17.01
C LYS A 215 8.70 -9.03 17.19
N THR A 216 8.02 -10.17 17.09
CA THR A 216 8.62 -11.50 17.23
C THR A 216 9.63 -11.73 16.12
N VAL A 217 9.23 -11.47 14.89
CA VAL A 217 10.06 -11.60 13.70
C VAL A 217 11.27 -10.66 13.74
N THR A 218 11.07 -9.40 14.16
CA THR A 218 12.17 -8.45 14.35
C THR A 218 13.20 -8.95 15.36
N GLU A 219 12.76 -9.49 16.49
CA GLU A 219 13.67 -10.09 17.47
C GLU A 219 14.37 -11.32 16.92
N MET A 220 13.67 -12.15 16.14
CA MET A 220 14.26 -13.31 15.46
C MET A 220 15.30 -12.88 14.42
N ALA A 221 15.17 -11.71 13.81
CA ALA A 221 16.15 -11.20 12.88
C ALA A 221 17.28 -10.42 13.55
N ARG A 222 17.16 -10.04 14.83
CA ARG A 222 18.13 -9.16 15.49
C ARG A 222 19.49 -9.82 15.71
N SER A 223 20.57 -9.06 15.45
CA SER A 223 21.96 -9.46 15.63
C SER A 223 22.55 -9.24 17.02
N GLY A 224 21.88 -8.46 17.86
CA GLY A 224 22.28 -8.13 19.23
C GLY A 224 21.81 -9.13 20.30
N THR A 225 22.00 -8.72 21.57
CA THR A 225 21.56 -9.52 22.74
C THR A 225 20.03 -9.51 22.82
N GLN A 226 19.42 -10.69 22.89
CA GLN A 226 17.98 -10.83 22.98
C GLN A 226 17.39 -10.17 24.24
N THR A 227 16.25 -9.52 24.06
CA THR A 227 15.47 -8.81 25.09
C THR A 227 14.06 -9.36 25.17
N GLY A 228 13.68 -10.25 24.24
CA GLY A 228 12.38 -10.93 24.19
C GLY A 228 11.27 -10.14 23.50
N ILE A 229 11.55 -8.94 22.97
CA ILE A 229 10.62 -8.13 22.17
C ILE A 229 11.46 -7.28 21.19
N GLY A 230 11.22 -7.42 19.89
CA GLY A 230 11.83 -6.57 18.86
C GLY A 230 11.14 -5.21 18.76
N ASN A 231 11.87 -4.18 18.35
CA ASN A 231 11.30 -2.84 18.23
C ASN A 231 10.68 -2.62 16.84
N THR A 232 9.37 -2.45 16.79
CA THR A 232 8.61 -2.26 15.54
C THR A 232 7.46 -1.29 15.74
N SER A 233 7.20 -0.50 14.71
CA SER A 233 6.04 0.37 14.58
C SER A 233 5.22 -0.03 13.34
N ARG A 234 3.97 0.43 13.27
CA ARG A 234 3.24 0.35 11.99
C ARG A 234 3.90 1.28 11.00
N LEU A 235 3.83 0.89 9.72
CA LEU A 235 4.13 1.87 8.69
C LEU A 235 3.10 2.99 8.78
N GLU A 236 3.56 4.23 8.83
CA GLU A 236 2.73 5.42 8.71
C GLU A 236 3.21 6.15 7.46
N MET A 237 2.28 6.50 6.58
CA MET A 237 2.51 7.24 5.35
C MET A 237 1.63 8.48 5.34
N ASN A 238 2.24 9.63 5.10
CA ASN A 238 1.52 10.88 4.93
C ASN A 238 0.91 11.00 3.51
N GLU A 239 0.13 12.05 3.29
CA GLU A 239 -0.54 12.27 1.99
C GLU A 239 0.44 12.32 0.80
N THR A 240 1.58 12.98 0.95
CA THR A 240 2.56 13.13 -0.14
C THR A 240 3.23 11.80 -0.45
N GLU A 241 3.55 10.99 0.56
CA GLU A 241 4.09 9.64 0.37
C GLU A 241 3.09 8.70 -0.31
N LEU A 242 1.81 8.77 0.06
CA LEU A 242 0.76 8.00 -0.60
C LEU A 242 0.62 8.40 -2.08
N LEU A 243 0.55 9.70 -2.38
CA LEU A 243 0.46 10.20 -3.75
C LEU A 243 1.71 9.88 -4.57
N LEU A 244 2.89 9.88 -3.95
CA LEU A 244 4.12 9.48 -4.64
C LEU A 244 4.10 7.99 -4.96
N LEU A 245 3.63 7.15 -4.03
CA LEU A 245 3.47 5.72 -4.29
C LEU A 245 2.48 5.42 -5.42
N LEU A 246 1.42 6.22 -5.55
CA LEU A 246 0.52 6.15 -6.72
C LEU A 246 1.28 6.38 -8.03
N GLN A 247 2.10 7.43 -8.09
CA GLN A 247 2.88 7.80 -9.28
C GLN A 247 3.97 6.77 -9.61
N GLU A 248 4.75 6.34 -8.62
CA GLU A 248 5.82 5.35 -8.80
C GLU A 248 5.31 3.94 -9.17
N MET A 249 4.03 3.69 -8.94
CA MET A 249 3.34 2.47 -9.38
C MET A 249 2.60 2.66 -10.72
N GLU A 250 2.75 3.81 -11.37
CA GLU A 250 2.05 4.21 -12.61
C GLU A 250 0.54 3.97 -12.50
N GLY A 251 -0.03 4.30 -11.34
CA GLY A 251 -1.37 3.89 -10.96
C GLY A 251 -2.47 4.84 -11.45
N ASP A 252 -3.55 4.28 -12.00
CA ASP A 252 -4.74 5.06 -12.38
C ASP A 252 -5.65 5.27 -11.16
N ILE A 253 -5.75 6.51 -10.67
CA ILE A 253 -6.57 6.82 -9.50
C ILE A 253 -8.06 6.51 -9.74
N SER A 254 -8.72 5.98 -8.71
CA SER A 254 -10.14 5.63 -8.74
C SER A 254 -10.88 5.91 -7.43
N GLY A 255 -10.16 6.34 -6.40
CA GLY A 255 -10.78 6.76 -5.15
C GLY A 255 -9.80 7.30 -4.12
N LEU A 256 -10.30 8.25 -3.33
CA LEU A 256 -9.59 8.88 -2.22
C LEU A 256 -10.41 8.74 -0.95
N GLY A 257 -9.75 8.42 0.16
CA GLY A 257 -10.31 8.47 1.49
C GLY A 257 -9.65 9.56 2.30
N TYR A 258 -10.45 10.35 3.01
CA TYR A 258 -10.00 11.44 3.87
C TYR A 258 -10.34 11.17 5.33
N THR A 259 -9.47 11.63 6.22
CA THR A 259 -9.80 11.96 7.61
C THR A 259 -10.17 13.43 7.65
N LEU A 260 -11.29 13.78 8.27
CA LEU A 260 -11.80 15.15 8.29
C LEU A 260 -11.76 15.74 9.70
N GLU A 261 -11.34 16.99 9.81
CA GLU A 261 -11.36 17.76 11.07
C GLU A 261 -12.68 18.55 11.22
N ILE A 262 -13.81 17.93 10.87
CA ILE A 262 -15.14 18.54 10.93
C ILE A 262 -15.95 17.90 12.06
N ALA A 263 -16.62 18.73 12.86
CA ALA A 263 -17.48 18.23 13.95
C ALA A 263 -18.58 17.29 13.42
N GLY A 264 -18.50 16.02 13.81
CA GLY A 264 -19.51 14.99 13.48
C GLY A 264 -19.26 14.21 12.19
N VAL A 265 -18.14 14.44 11.48
CA VAL A 265 -17.70 13.63 10.35
C VAL A 265 -16.21 13.33 10.51
N ASP A 266 -15.88 12.09 10.86
CA ASP A 266 -14.49 11.69 11.10
C ASP A 266 -13.77 11.31 9.80
N THR A 267 -14.49 10.75 8.82
CA THR A 267 -13.92 10.27 7.55
C THR A 267 -14.87 10.44 6.38
N ALA A 268 -14.32 10.61 5.17
CA ALA A 268 -15.07 10.54 3.92
C ALA A 268 -14.35 9.62 2.91
N ASP A 269 -15.11 8.87 2.11
CA ASP A 269 -14.57 8.04 1.03
C ASP A 269 -15.24 8.45 -0.30
N PHE A 270 -14.42 8.78 -1.28
CA PHE A 270 -14.83 9.13 -2.63
C PHE A 270 -14.39 8.04 -3.60
N THR A 271 -15.19 7.74 -4.61
CA THR A 271 -14.89 6.72 -5.63
C THR A 271 -15.48 7.17 -6.96
N GLY A 272 -14.69 7.09 -8.02
CA GLY A 272 -15.02 7.55 -9.37
C GLY A 272 -14.82 6.44 -10.40
N GLN A 273 -15.10 6.74 -11.67
CA GLN A 273 -14.75 5.82 -12.76
C GLN A 273 -13.24 5.89 -13.04
N ARG A 274 -12.70 4.86 -13.70
CA ARG A 274 -11.33 4.89 -14.23
C ARG A 274 -11.22 6.07 -15.21
N ASP A 275 -10.11 6.81 -15.15
CA ASP A 275 -9.79 7.95 -16.03
C ASP A 275 -10.61 9.24 -15.83
N GLU A 276 -11.42 9.36 -14.76
CA GLU A 276 -12.03 10.65 -14.39
C GLU A 276 -11.13 11.42 -13.42
N ASP A 277 -10.89 12.72 -13.68
CA ASP A 277 -10.27 13.61 -12.67
C ASP A 277 -11.23 13.74 -11.49
N MET A 278 -10.97 12.91 -10.48
CA MET A 278 -11.73 12.92 -9.25
C MET A 278 -11.37 14.11 -8.37
N VAL A 279 -10.10 14.54 -8.42
CA VAL A 279 -9.49 15.42 -7.43
C VAL A 279 -10.01 16.84 -7.56
N ASP A 280 -10.37 17.29 -8.77
CA ASP A 280 -10.90 18.64 -9.03
C ASP A 280 -12.43 18.78 -8.82
N THR A 281 -13.09 17.78 -8.23
CA THR A 281 -14.50 17.92 -7.89
C THR A 281 -14.69 18.83 -6.67
N ASP A 282 -15.73 19.69 -6.68
CA ASP A 282 -16.04 20.61 -5.58
C ASP A 282 -16.11 19.92 -4.20
N VAL A 283 -16.56 18.66 -4.18
CA VAL A 283 -16.70 17.88 -2.95
C VAL A 283 -15.35 17.39 -2.42
N ILE A 284 -14.45 16.93 -3.32
CA ILE A 284 -13.10 16.51 -2.92
C ILE A 284 -12.28 17.72 -2.50
N ARG A 285 -12.36 18.84 -3.21
CA ARG A 285 -11.71 20.10 -2.80
C ARG A 285 -12.16 20.57 -1.41
N ALA A 286 -13.45 20.44 -1.08
CA ALA A 286 -13.94 20.76 0.26
C ALA A 286 -13.43 19.79 1.35
N ALA A 287 -13.27 18.50 1.01
CA ALA A 287 -12.67 17.52 1.91
C ALA A 287 -11.17 17.80 2.13
N ASP A 288 -10.49 18.19 1.06
CA ASP A 288 -9.07 18.57 1.05
C ASP A 288 -8.78 19.79 1.94
N GLU A 289 -9.63 20.81 1.87
CA GLU A 289 -9.51 21.98 2.75
C GLU A 289 -9.76 21.66 4.23
N ALA A 290 -10.43 20.55 4.52
CA ALA A 290 -10.93 20.20 5.85
C ALA A 290 -10.26 18.96 6.46
N GLY A 291 -9.29 18.35 5.79
CA GLY A 291 -8.74 17.06 6.17
C GLY A 291 -7.45 16.70 5.45
N HIS A 292 -7.07 15.43 5.54
CA HIS A 292 -5.90 14.86 4.86
C HIS A 292 -6.25 13.51 4.25
N ILE A 293 -5.55 13.15 3.18
CA ILE A 293 -5.70 11.83 2.55
C ILE A 293 -5.18 10.75 3.51
N ARG A 294 -6.05 9.79 3.85
CA ARG A 294 -5.74 8.60 4.66
C ARG A 294 -5.68 7.32 3.82
N LYS A 295 -6.10 7.39 2.57
CA LYS A 295 -6.28 6.23 1.70
C LYS A 295 -6.33 6.61 0.25
N ILE A 296 -5.66 5.82 -0.59
CA ILE A 296 -5.76 5.87 -2.04
C ILE A 296 -6.25 4.54 -2.60
N LYS A 297 -7.00 4.59 -3.71
CA LYS A 297 -7.43 3.44 -4.50
C LYS A 297 -7.05 3.70 -5.94
N PHE A 298 -6.32 2.79 -6.54
CA PHE A 298 -5.88 2.93 -7.92
C PHE A 298 -5.72 1.57 -8.60
N TYR A 299 -5.75 1.58 -9.92
CA TYR A 299 -5.52 0.40 -10.72
C TYR A 299 -4.05 0.30 -11.11
N VAL A 300 -3.51 -0.91 -11.03
CA VAL A 300 -2.20 -1.29 -11.57
C VAL A 300 -2.37 -2.47 -12.50
N ASP A 301 -1.45 -2.64 -13.44
CA ASP A 301 -1.42 -3.83 -14.28
C ASP A 301 -1.20 -5.09 -13.45
N HIS A 302 -1.89 -6.17 -13.82
CA HIS A 302 -1.64 -7.46 -13.20
C HIS A 302 -0.22 -7.93 -13.57
N PRO A 303 0.60 -8.39 -12.62
CA PRO A 303 1.93 -8.89 -12.95
C PRO A 303 1.88 -10.02 -13.99
N GLY A 304 2.66 -9.90 -15.07
CA GLY A 304 2.63 -10.82 -16.20
C GLY A 304 1.43 -10.65 -17.15
N ALA A 305 0.76 -9.49 -17.14
CA ALA A 305 -0.12 -9.07 -18.23
C ALA A 305 0.69 -8.72 -19.49
N ASP A 306 0.23 -9.20 -20.64
CA ASP A 306 0.75 -8.74 -21.93
C ASP A 306 0.17 -7.34 -22.23
N PRO A 307 0.87 -6.48 -22.99
CA PRO A 307 0.33 -5.19 -23.42
C PRO A 307 -1.03 -5.34 -24.12
N GLY A 308 -2.06 -4.66 -23.59
CA GLY A 308 -3.44 -4.71 -24.10
C GLY A 308 -4.32 -5.80 -23.48
N ASP A 309 -3.85 -6.52 -22.47
CA ASP A 309 -4.68 -7.42 -21.67
C ASP A 309 -5.30 -6.66 -20.48
N GLU A 310 -6.61 -6.42 -20.52
CA GLU A 310 -7.36 -5.71 -19.47
C GLU A 310 -7.49 -6.55 -18.18
N ARG A 311 -6.37 -6.74 -17.48
CA ARG A 311 -6.29 -7.50 -16.23
C ARG A 311 -6.05 -6.62 -15.00
N ASP A 312 -6.28 -5.31 -15.08
CA ASP A 312 -5.96 -4.40 -13.99
C ASP A 312 -6.53 -4.82 -12.64
N VAL A 313 -5.73 -4.54 -11.62
CA VAL A 313 -5.96 -4.89 -10.23
C VAL A 313 -6.15 -3.60 -9.46
N MET A 314 -7.26 -3.49 -8.75
CA MET A 314 -7.45 -2.37 -7.84
C MET A 314 -6.63 -2.62 -6.58
N LEU A 315 -5.62 -1.79 -6.36
CA LEU A 315 -4.86 -1.68 -5.13
C LEU A 315 -5.51 -0.63 -4.23
N ARG A 316 -5.54 -0.91 -2.92
CA ARG A 316 -5.92 0.08 -1.91
C ARG A 316 -4.83 0.14 -0.86
N ILE A 317 -4.36 1.34 -0.62
CA ILE A 317 -3.30 1.64 0.34
C ILE A 317 -3.85 2.65 1.33
N PHE A 318 -3.64 2.39 2.60
CA PHE A 318 -4.03 3.27 3.69
C PHE A 318 -2.77 3.89 4.31
N ASP A 319 -2.93 5.05 4.92
CA ASP A 319 -1.90 5.78 5.66
C ASP A 319 -1.24 4.93 6.75
N ASP A 320 -1.99 4.04 7.40
CA ASP A 320 -1.49 3.13 8.42
C ASP A 320 -0.76 1.88 7.88
N GLY A 321 -0.42 1.84 6.59
CA GLY A 321 0.28 0.72 5.96
C GLY A 321 -0.59 -0.51 5.69
N HIS A 322 -1.91 -0.40 5.82
CA HIS A 322 -2.83 -1.45 5.37
C HIS A 322 -2.90 -1.48 3.83
N LEU A 323 -2.76 -2.67 3.24
CA LEU A 323 -2.82 -2.90 1.79
C LEU A 323 -3.86 -3.97 1.43
N THR A 324 -4.64 -3.76 0.37
CA THR A 324 -5.57 -4.78 -0.16
C THR A 324 -5.68 -4.77 -1.68
N THR A 325 -5.94 -5.95 -2.29
CA THR A 325 -6.23 -6.07 -3.72
C THR A 325 -7.66 -6.55 -4.01
N SER A 326 -8.22 -6.13 -5.16
CA SER A 326 -9.58 -6.57 -5.57
C SER A 326 -9.61 -7.91 -6.28
N LYS A 327 -8.51 -8.33 -6.90
CA LYS A 327 -8.36 -9.56 -7.70
C LYS A 327 -7.15 -10.37 -7.22
N PRO A 328 -7.13 -11.69 -7.49
CA PRO A 328 -5.94 -12.48 -7.25
C PRO A 328 -4.72 -11.91 -7.97
N VAL A 329 -3.60 -11.84 -7.26
CA VAL A 329 -2.31 -11.40 -7.79
C VAL A 329 -1.20 -12.28 -7.22
N PRO A 330 -0.08 -12.48 -7.93
CA PRO A 330 1.08 -13.12 -7.35
C PRO A 330 1.73 -12.22 -6.29
N SER A 331 2.65 -12.80 -5.51
CA SER A 331 3.32 -12.13 -4.41
C SER A 331 4.34 -11.08 -4.86
N ASP A 332 4.79 -11.14 -6.10
CA ASP A 332 5.63 -10.14 -6.77
C ASP A 332 5.04 -8.72 -6.75
N LEU A 333 3.72 -8.57 -6.80
CA LEU A 333 3.09 -7.25 -6.64
C LEU A 333 3.35 -6.66 -5.25
N LEU A 334 3.34 -7.49 -4.19
CA LEU A 334 3.66 -7.01 -2.85
C LEU A 334 5.13 -6.57 -2.77
N ASP A 335 6.02 -7.30 -3.43
CA ASP A 335 7.46 -6.97 -3.49
C ASP A 335 7.70 -5.63 -4.21
N ALA A 336 7.02 -5.39 -5.33
CA ALA A 336 7.08 -4.12 -6.04
C ALA A 336 6.59 -2.95 -5.18
N ILE A 337 5.45 -3.12 -4.48
CA ILE A 337 4.92 -2.09 -3.57
C ILE A 337 5.92 -1.80 -2.45
N VAL A 338 6.50 -2.83 -1.84
CA VAL A 338 7.45 -2.67 -0.73
C VAL A 338 8.75 -2.01 -1.19
N LEU A 339 9.22 -2.33 -2.39
CA LEU A 339 10.37 -1.65 -3.00
C LEU A 339 10.09 -0.16 -3.14
N GLN A 340 8.94 0.23 -3.69
CA GLN A 340 8.60 1.65 -3.85
C GLN A 340 8.41 2.37 -2.52
N ILE A 341 7.75 1.74 -1.53
CA ILE A 341 7.65 2.30 -0.18
C ILE A 341 9.05 2.53 0.42
N ASN A 342 9.98 1.59 0.25
CA ASN A 342 11.34 1.75 0.75
C ASN A 342 12.08 2.91 0.07
N THR A 343 11.94 3.05 -1.25
CA THR A 343 12.50 4.18 -2.01
C THR A 343 11.94 5.51 -1.51
N ILE A 344 10.62 5.61 -1.37
CA ILE A 344 9.91 6.82 -0.90
C ILE A 344 10.35 7.22 0.50
N ARG A 345 10.49 6.26 1.42
CA ARG A 345 11.00 6.51 2.78
C ARG A 345 12.44 7.05 2.79
N GLY A 346 13.20 6.86 1.71
CA GLY A 346 14.51 7.48 1.51
C GLY A 346 14.46 9.00 1.31
N TYR A 347 13.27 9.58 1.15
CA TYR A 347 13.03 11.01 0.92
C TYR A 347 12.23 11.69 2.05
N ASP A 348 12.16 11.11 3.26
CA ASP A 348 11.34 11.62 4.39
C ASP A 348 11.53 13.13 4.67
N GLY A 349 12.74 13.66 4.47
CA GLY A 349 13.05 15.10 4.60
C GLY A 349 12.45 16.02 3.53
N PHE A 350 11.80 15.47 2.50
CA PHE A 350 11.29 16.18 1.33
C PHE A 350 9.81 15.97 1.05
N LEU A 351 9.15 15.08 1.82
CA LEU A 351 7.79 14.63 1.54
C LEU A 351 6.78 15.04 2.61
N THR A 352 7.10 16.00 3.50
CA THR A 352 6.08 16.50 4.45
C THR A 352 5.00 17.29 3.70
N PRO A 353 3.70 16.99 3.85
CA PRO A 353 2.64 17.73 3.16
C PRO A 353 2.67 19.23 3.50
N LEU A 354 2.43 20.09 2.49
CA LEU A 354 2.44 21.55 2.70
C LEU A 354 1.56 22.01 3.88
N ILE A 355 0.39 21.39 4.05
CA ILE A 355 -0.53 21.76 5.13
C ILE A 355 0.07 21.49 6.52
N GLU A 356 0.82 20.40 6.67
CA GLU A 356 1.53 20.05 7.90
C GLU A 356 2.69 21.01 8.16
N LEU A 357 3.44 21.37 7.11
CA LEU A 357 4.47 22.39 7.17
C LEU A 357 3.91 23.74 7.65
N ILE A 358 2.74 24.15 7.15
CA ILE A 358 2.05 25.36 7.63
C ILE A 358 1.64 25.19 9.10
N HIS A 359 1.03 24.05 9.45
CA HIS A 359 0.57 23.75 10.81
C HIS A 359 1.69 23.78 11.85
N SER A 360 2.92 23.43 11.47
CA SER A 360 4.10 23.43 12.35
C SER A 360 4.36 24.77 13.04
N TYR A 361 4.10 25.91 12.37
CA TYR A 361 4.45 27.24 12.89
C TYR A 361 3.25 28.14 13.22
N VAL A 362 2.08 27.90 12.61
CA VAL A 362 0.91 28.80 12.76
C VAL A 362 0.42 28.91 14.20
N GLY A 363 0.56 27.85 15.01
CA GLY A 363 0.22 27.88 16.43
C GLY A 363 1.04 28.92 17.21
N ALA A 364 2.32 29.08 16.88
CA ALA A 364 3.19 30.09 17.47
C ALA A 364 2.88 31.50 16.92
N LYS A 365 2.72 31.63 15.59
CA LYS A 365 2.44 32.90 14.90
C LYS A 365 1.13 33.56 15.35
N PHE A 366 0.10 32.75 15.60
CA PHE A 366 -1.24 33.19 15.96
C PHE A 366 -1.59 32.95 17.42
N ARG A 367 -0.59 32.71 18.28
CA ARG A 367 -0.81 32.58 19.73
C ARG A 367 -1.54 33.80 20.28
N GLY A 368 -2.72 33.58 20.87
CA GLY A 368 -3.58 34.64 21.41
C GLY A 368 -4.38 35.43 20.36
N LYS A 369 -4.35 35.04 19.09
CA LYS A 369 -5.19 35.60 18.02
C LYS A 369 -6.41 34.72 17.76
N SER A 370 -7.37 35.22 16.96
CA SER A 370 -8.59 34.47 16.64
C SER A 370 -8.29 33.27 15.73
N SER A 371 -9.08 32.19 15.87
CA SER A 371 -9.05 31.03 14.98
C SER A 371 -9.31 31.42 13.52
N MET A 372 -10.14 32.44 13.28
CA MET A 372 -10.39 32.98 11.95
C MET A 372 -9.11 33.50 11.27
N MET A 373 -8.28 34.27 11.98
CA MET A 373 -7.01 34.77 11.41
C MET A 373 -6.05 33.63 11.06
N ARG A 374 -5.97 32.62 11.94
CA ARG A 374 -5.14 31.42 11.71
C ARG A 374 -5.61 30.68 10.46
N ASN A 375 -6.90 30.39 10.35
CA ASN A 375 -7.46 29.64 9.23
C ASN A 375 -7.35 30.43 7.91
N THR A 376 -7.57 31.76 7.93
CA THR A 376 -7.33 32.60 6.74
C THR A 376 -5.87 32.57 6.29
N HIS A 377 -4.90 32.57 7.21
CA HIS A 377 -3.49 32.42 6.85
C HIS A 377 -3.22 31.09 6.17
N ILE A 378 -3.68 29.99 6.76
CA ILE A 378 -3.52 28.63 6.22
C ILE A 378 -4.08 28.56 4.79
N SER A 379 -5.35 28.96 4.60
CA SER A 379 -5.99 28.91 3.28
C SER A 379 -5.30 29.80 2.24
N LYS A 380 -4.87 31.02 2.62
CA LYS A 380 -4.18 31.93 1.70
C LYS A 380 -2.80 31.43 1.29
N THR A 381 -2.04 30.86 2.23
CA THR A 381 -0.73 30.27 1.91
C THR A 381 -0.89 29.05 1.01
N ASN A 382 -1.83 28.14 1.32
CA ASN A 382 -2.09 26.98 0.46
C ASN A 382 -2.52 27.41 -0.96
N LEU A 383 -3.38 28.43 -1.08
CA LEU A 383 -3.79 28.99 -2.37
C LEU A 383 -2.62 29.60 -3.14
N ALA A 384 -1.71 30.32 -2.48
CA ALA A 384 -0.54 30.91 -3.12
C ALA A 384 0.38 29.84 -3.72
N PHE A 385 0.61 28.75 -2.99
CA PHE A 385 1.38 27.61 -3.48
C PHE A 385 0.67 26.85 -4.61
N ASN A 386 -0.66 26.65 -4.54
CA ASN A 386 -1.41 26.08 -5.65
C ASN A 386 -1.23 26.93 -6.91
N ASN A 387 -1.43 28.24 -6.80
CA ASN A 387 -1.27 29.14 -7.93
C ASN A 387 0.17 29.21 -8.45
N LEU A 388 1.18 29.07 -7.58
CA LEU A 388 2.57 28.96 -7.99
C LEU A 388 2.75 27.74 -8.90
N ILE A 389 2.36 26.55 -8.44
CA ILE A 389 2.53 25.34 -9.25
C ILE A 389 1.74 25.43 -10.57
N GLU A 390 0.52 25.98 -10.54
CA GLU A 390 -0.31 26.17 -11.73
C GLU A 390 0.25 27.18 -12.76
N GLU A 391 1.16 28.06 -12.36
CA GLU A 391 1.84 28.99 -13.27
C GLU A 391 2.94 28.29 -14.07
N TYR A 392 3.59 27.27 -13.47
CA TYR A 392 4.69 26.54 -14.11
C TYR A 392 4.22 25.25 -14.80
N PHE A 393 3.18 24.60 -14.27
CA PHE A 393 2.63 23.36 -14.79
C PHE A 393 1.23 23.60 -15.36
N GLU A 394 1.04 23.33 -16.64
CA GLU A 394 -0.26 23.48 -17.28
C GLU A 394 -1.25 22.42 -16.75
N LYS A 395 -2.32 22.84 -16.06
CA LYS A 395 -3.37 21.96 -15.50
C LYS A 395 -3.97 20.92 -16.45
N HIS A 396 -3.95 21.19 -17.76
CA HIS A 396 -4.51 20.27 -18.75
C HIS A 396 -3.50 19.20 -19.21
N GLN A 397 -2.23 19.35 -18.83
CA GLN A 397 -1.13 18.45 -19.19
C GLN A 397 -0.61 17.65 -17.98
N THR A 398 -0.78 18.19 -16.76
CA THR A 398 -0.28 17.57 -15.52
C THR A 398 -1.45 17.14 -14.63
N PRO A 399 -1.55 15.86 -14.24
CA PRO A 399 -2.57 15.36 -13.32
C PRO A 399 -2.60 16.11 -11.98
N THR A 400 -3.80 16.26 -11.40
CA THR A 400 -3.99 17.06 -10.17
C THR A 400 -3.21 16.51 -8.98
N GLU A 401 -3.10 15.19 -8.85
CA GLU A 401 -2.27 14.51 -7.85
C GLU A 401 -0.78 14.83 -7.99
N GLU A 402 -0.29 15.01 -9.22
CA GLU A 402 1.10 15.36 -9.49
C GLU A 402 1.39 16.81 -9.11
N LEU A 403 0.46 17.73 -9.40
CA LEU A 403 0.54 19.13 -8.96
C LEU A 403 0.64 19.24 -7.42
N ARG A 404 -0.05 18.35 -6.69
CA ARG A 404 0.03 18.29 -5.22
C ARG A 404 1.39 17.81 -4.73
N LEU A 405 2.03 16.88 -5.44
CA LEU A 405 3.39 16.43 -5.15
C LEU A 405 4.37 17.58 -5.31
N TYR A 406 4.40 18.23 -6.49
CA TYR A 406 5.30 19.37 -6.73
C TYR A 406 5.13 20.47 -5.69
N LYS A 407 3.88 20.77 -5.31
CA LYS A 407 3.57 21.74 -4.26
C LYS A 407 4.29 21.43 -2.94
N SER A 408 4.17 20.20 -2.46
CA SER A 408 4.77 19.81 -1.18
C SER A 408 6.29 19.67 -1.31
N MET A 409 6.78 19.07 -2.41
CA MET A 409 8.21 18.87 -2.66
C MET A 409 8.97 20.20 -2.72
N ILE A 410 8.46 21.19 -3.47
CA ILE A 410 9.07 22.52 -3.56
C ILE A 410 9.09 23.26 -2.22
N ALA A 411 8.02 23.14 -1.42
CA ALA A 411 7.99 23.70 -0.08
C ALA A 411 9.08 23.08 0.82
N ASN A 412 9.24 21.75 0.78
CA ASN A 412 10.29 21.06 1.56
C ASN A 412 11.69 21.39 1.06
N ILE A 413 11.94 21.38 -0.26
CA ILE A 413 13.24 21.76 -0.84
C ILE A 413 13.60 23.19 -0.42
N GLY A 414 12.66 24.13 -0.52
CA GLY A 414 12.89 25.51 -0.08
C GLY A 414 13.19 25.63 1.42
N ILE A 415 12.54 24.82 2.26
CA ILE A 415 12.85 24.73 3.70
C ILE A 415 14.25 24.17 3.93
N LYS A 416 14.64 23.12 3.21
CA LYS A 416 15.99 22.53 3.28
C LYS A 416 17.06 23.53 2.87
N LEU A 417 16.85 24.28 1.79
CA LEU A 417 17.74 25.39 1.40
C LEU A 417 17.81 26.47 2.48
N CYS A 418 16.68 26.81 3.10
CA CYS A 418 16.68 27.73 4.24
C CYS A 418 17.49 27.17 5.43
N ASP A 419 17.46 25.87 5.69
CA ASP A 419 18.14 25.22 6.81
C ASP A 419 19.63 24.94 6.57
N GLU A 420 20.02 24.57 5.36
CA GLU A 420 21.41 24.23 5.04
C GLU A 420 22.19 25.45 4.52
N GLY A 421 21.48 26.43 3.96
CA GLY A 421 22.01 27.70 3.49
C GLY A 421 21.68 27.93 2.03
N ILE A 422 21.06 29.07 1.72
CA ILE A 422 20.66 29.42 0.35
C ILE A 422 21.92 29.87 -0.42
N PRO A 423 22.34 29.16 -1.49
CA PRO A 423 23.44 29.59 -2.34
C PRO A 423 23.09 30.89 -3.05
N ARG A 424 24.07 31.64 -3.53
CA ARG A 424 23.77 32.73 -4.46
C ARG A 424 23.53 32.16 -5.84
N ALA A 425 22.53 32.66 -6.56
CA ALA A 425 22.24 32.25 -7.94
C ALA A 425 23.49 32.33 -8.83
N ALA A 426 24.27 33.41 -8.70
CA ALA A 426 25.50 33.61 -9.46
C ALA A 426 26.61 32.56 -9.19
N ASP A 427 26.52 31.81 -8.09
CA ASP A 427 27.48 30.76 -7.73
C ASP A 427 27.04 29.36 -8.21
N VAL A 428 25.87 29.23 -8.85
CA VAL A 428 25.33 27.96 -9.37
C VAL A 428 25.13 28.09 -10.89
N ASP A 429 25.87 27.31 -11.68
CA ASP A 429 26.05 27.49 -13.14
C ASP A 429 24.75 27.46 -13.99
N GLU A 430 23.63 27.00 -13.42
CA GLU A 430 22.34 26.85 -14.11
C GLU A 430 21.24 27.78 -13.56
N VAL A 431 21.46 28.39 -12.40
CA VAL A 431 20.44 29.22 -11.74
C VAL A 431 20.59 30.67 -12.19
N SER A 432 19.50 31.23 -12.72
CA SER A 432 19.45 32.63 -13.16
C SER A 432 18.68 33.49 -12.18
N GLU A 433 19.03 34.78 -12.11
CA GLU A 433 18.19 35.77 -11.42
C GLU A 433 16.83 35.87 -12.11
N VAL A 434 15.75 35.78 -11.33
CA VAL A 434 14.38 35.94 -11.82
C VAL A 434 13.90 37.37 -11.57
N ASP A 435 13.37 38.03 -12.62
CA ASP A 435 12.88 39.41 -12.52
C ASP A 435 11.61 39.51 -11.65
N GLU A 436 10.71 38.52 -11.75
CA GLU A 436 9.48 38.43 -10.96
C GLU A 436 9.12 36.95 -10.73
N PHE A 437 9.35 36.47 -9.51
CA PHE A 437 8.86 35.16 -9.07
C PHE A 437 7.37 35.23 -8.72
N TYR A 438 6.60 34.21 -9.09
CA TYR A 438 5.18 34.18 -8.76
C TYR A 438 4.96 34.06 -7.25
N ASP A 439 4.57 35.15 -6.60
CA ASP A 439 4.21 35.16 -5.18
C ASP A 439 2.91 35.93 -4.93
N LEU A 440 1.81 35.18 -4.88
CA LEU A 440 0.48 35.74 -4.66
C LEU A 440 0.39 36.43 -3.28
N GLU A 441 0.31 37.77 -3.30
CA GLU A 441 0.23 38.61 -2.09
C GLU A 441 1.42 38.44 -1.11
N GLY A 442 2.59 38.00 -1.57
CA GLY A 442 3.77 37.79 -0.70
C GLY A 442 3.62 36.63 0.28
N LYS A 443 2.74 35.66 -0.01
CA LYS A 443 2.40 34.55 0.89
C LYS A 443 3.41 33.43 0.88
N ILE A 444 4.17 33.27 -0.20
CA ILE A 444 5.24 32.30 -0.30
C ILE A 444 6.45 32.81 0.49
N GLU A 445 6.81 34.08 0.31
CA GLU A 445 7.80 34.77 1.15
C GLU A 445 7.42 34.67 2.64
N GLU A 446 6.19 35.04 3.00
CA GLU A 446 5.72 35.00 4.39
C GLU A 446 5.79 33.57 4.97
N PHE A 447 5.50 32.53 4.17
CA PHE A 447 5.63 31.14 4.59
C PHE A 447 7.07 30.78 4.95
N PHE A 448 8.04 31.01 4.06
CA PHE A 448 9.42 30.65 4.31
C PHE A 448 10.03 31.48 5.45
N GLN A 449 9.67 32.77 5.57
CA GLN A 449 10.10 33.62 6.68
C GLN A 449 9.58 33.12 8.02
N ASP A 450 8.28 32.82 8.13
CA ASP A 450 7.70 32.34 9.38
C ASP A 450 8.19 30.93 9.74
N TYR A 451 8.31 30.03 8.76
CA TYR A 451 8.84 28.69 9.01
C TYR A 451 10.29 28.78 9.49
N SER A 452 11.13 29.53 8.78
CA SER A 452 12.54 29.73 9.16
C SER A 452 12.67 30.34 10.55
N GLN A 453 11.88 31.37 10.88
CA GLN A 453 11.95 32.02 12.19
C GLN A 453 11.48 31.13 13.33
N ARG A 454 10.42 30.34 13.11
CA ARG A 454 9.67 29.69 14.20
C ARG A 454 9.98 28.21 14.34
N SER A 455 10.28 27.53 13.25
CA SER A 455 10.59 26.11 13.19
C SER A 455 12.11 25.89 13.16
N LEU A 456 12.86 26.67 12.37
CA LEU A 456 14.33 26.54 12.24
C LEU A 456 15.13 27.48 13.17
N GLY A 457 14.50 28.51 13.73
CA GLY A 457 15.18 29.50 14.57
C GLY A 457 16.10 30.48 13.81
N LYS A 458 15.91 30.64 12.50
CA LYS A 458 16.68 31.51 11.61
C LYS A 458 15.97 32.85 11.40
N THR A 459 16.65 33.96 11.65
CA THR A 459 16.01 35.30 11.75
C THR A 459 15.94 36.10 10.46
N ASN A 460 16.58 35.66 9.38
CA ASN A 460 16.50 36.31 8.08
C ASN A 460 16.81 35.28 6.98
N ILE A 461 15.96 35.22 5.97
CA ILE A 461 16.21 34.45 4.74
C ILE A 461 16.39 35.44 3.59
N ASP A 462 17.28 35.11 2.67
CA ASP A 462 17.41 35.85 1.41
C ASP A 462 16.37 35.30 0.44
N TYR A 463 15.16 35.86 0.48
CA TYR A 463 14.05 35.35 -0.32
C TYR A 463 14.27 35.56 -1.82
N ASP A 464 14.97 36.63 -2.20
CA ASP A 464 15.32 36.89 -3.61
C ASP A 464 16.19 35.73 -4.13
N GLU A 465 17.23 35.35 -3.38
CA GLU A 465 18.06 34.19 -3.74
C GLU A 465 17.28 32.87 -3.71
N LEU A 466 16.43 32.65 -2.70
CA LEU A 466 15.59 31.45 -2.64
C LEU A 466 14.68 31.34 -3.87
N SER A 467 14.07 32.45 -4.28
CA SER A 467 13.14 32.49 -5.40
C SER A 467 13.80 32.16 -6.73
N ASN A 468 15.08 32.52 -6.92
CA ASN A 468 15.88 32.13 -8.09
C ASN A 468 16.02 30.60 -8.17
N HIS A 469 16.32 29.95 -7.04
CA HIS A 469 16.48 28.48 -6.98
C HIS A 469 15.15 27.75 -7.18
N LEU A 470 14.05 28.26 -6.59
CA LEU A 470 12.72 27.67 -6.77
C LEU A 470 12.22 27.84 -8.21
N ASP A 471 12.41 29.01 -8.83
CA ASP A 471 12.10 29.26 -10.24
C ASP A 471 12.87 28.31 -11.15
N HIS A 472 14.17 28.12 -10.89
CA HIS A 472 15.00 27.19 -11.66
C HIS A 472 14.46 25.76 -11.62
N LEU A 473 14.12 25.25 -10.44
CA LEU A 473 13.57 23.90 -10.27
C LEU A 473 12.20 23.74 -10.95
N LEU A 474 11.34 24.76 -10.86
CA LEU A 474 9.99 24.72 -11.42
C LEU A 474 9.95 24.88 -12.95
N ARG A 475 11.00 25.41 -13.58
CA ARG A 475 11.09 25.58 -15.04
C ARG A 475 11.61 24.36 -15.79
N GLN A 476 12.17 23.38 -15.09
CA GLN A 476 12.65 22.17 -15.74
C GLN A 476 11.48 21.29 -16.17
N ASP A 477 11.69 20.53 -17.22
CA ASP A 477 10.77 19.46 -17.64
C ASP A 477 11.15 18.19 -16.86
N TRP A 478 10.27 17.75 -15.96
CA TRP A 478 10.45 16.54 -15.14
C TRP A 478 9.67 15.36 -15.73
N GLU A 479 10.27 14.17 -15.76
CA GLU A 479 9.58 12.94 -16.17
C GLU A 479 8.80 12.31 -14.99
N SER A 480 9.26 12.54 -13.76
CA SER A 480 8.57 12.16 -12.53
C SER A 480 8.78 13.21 -11.43
N PRO A 481 7.80 13.42 -10.53
CA PRO A 481 7.95 14.30 -9.38
C PRO A 481 9.19 14.00 -8.52
N VAL A 482 9.64 12.76 -8.40
CA VAL A 482 10.79 12.41 -7.55
C VAL A 482 12.10 13.02 -8.09
N GLU A 483 12.21 13.24 -9.40
CA GLU A 483 13.42 13.77 -10.04
C GLU A 483 13.75 15.18 -9.56
N ILE A 484 12.75 15.98 -9.20
CA ILE A 484 12.98 17.34 -8.66
C ILE A 484 13.73 17.28 -7.32
N ILE A 485 13.46 16.27 -6.50
CA ILE A 485 14.11 16.06 -5.21
C ILE A 485 15.54 15.59 -5.46
N GLU A 486 15.71 14.58 -6.31
CA GLU A 486 17.03 14.02 -6.63
C GLU A 486 17.96 15.08 -7.24
N TYR A 487 17.44 15.84 -8.20
CA TYR A 487 18.17 16.94 -8.82
C TYR A 487 18.51 18.03 -7.80
N ALA A 488 17.58 18.42 -6.91
CA ALA A 488 17.87 19.41 -5.88
C ALA A 488 18.93 18.91 -4.87
N ILE A 489 18.89 17.62 -4.50
CA ILE A 489 19.92 17.00 -3.64
C ILE A 489 21.29 17.12 -4.32
N ASP A 490 21.39 16.74 -5.59
CA ASP A 490 22.67 16.73 -6.31
C ASP A 490 23.19 18.14 -6.60
N LEU A 491 22.30 19.07 -6.99
CA LEU A 491 22.67 20.44 -7.34
C LEU A 491 23.14 21.24 -6.12
N TYR A 492 22.50 21.05 -4.97
CA TYR A 492 22.74 21.85 -3.77
C TYR A 492 23.48 21.08 -2.65
N ASP A 493 23.86 19.82 -2.88
CA ASP A 493 24.49 18.92 -1.89
C ASP A 493 23.64 18.76 -0.61
N LEU A 494 22.31 18.65 -0.77
CA LEU A 494 21.38 18.58 0.37
C LEU A 494 21.44 17.23 1.07
N SER A 495 21.27 17.26 2.39
CA SER A 495 21.15 16.02 3.16
C SER A 495 19.83 15.30 2.87
N ARG A 496 19.94 14.00 2.50
CA ARG A 496 18.82 13.05 2.44
C ARG A 496 18.25 12.78 3.83
#